data_AF-A0A960E642-F1
#
_entry.id   AF-A0A960E642-F1
#
_cell.length_a   1.000
_cell.length_b   1.000
_cell.length_c   1.000
_cell.angle_alpha   90.00
_cell.angle_beta   90.00
_cell.angle_gamma   90.00
#
_symmetry.space_group_name_H-M   'P 1'
#
loop_
_entity.id
_entity.type
_entity.pdbx_description
1 polymer ?
#
loop_
_entity_poly.entity_id
_entity_poly.type
_entity_poly.pdbx_seq_one_letter_code
_entity_poly.pdbx_strand_id
1 'polypeptide(L)'
;MSTTVDPIDHEALERRYAAERDKRLRPDGPDQYVEPTGRYAHFVDDPYTEPVEREPKRNHVTVAVIGAGYAGLATGARLREAGIDDIRLLEGGGDVGGAWYWNRYP
;
A
#
# COMPACT_ATOMS: atom_id res chain seq x y z
N MET A 1 7.14 -18.11 -44.13
CA MET A 1 7.40 -16.66 -44.00
C MET A 1 7.98 -16.43 -42.62
N SER A 2 9.30 -16.22 -42.54
CA SER A 2 10.00 -15.97 -41.27
C SER A 2 9.92 -14.48 -40.97
N THR A 3 9.21 -14.11 -39.92
CA THR A 3 9.12 -12.72 -39.46
C THR A 3 10.40 -12.41 -38.67
N THR A 4 11.40 -11.86 -39.35
CA THR A 4 12.55 -11.27 -38.66
C THR A 4 12.08 -10.02 -37.95
N VAL A 5 12.07 -10.06 -36.61
CA VAL A 5 11.89 -8.85 -35.80
C VAL A 5 13.15 -8.02 -35.93
N ASP A 6 13.02 -6.77 -36.37
CA ASP A 6 14.15 -5.85 -36.43
C ASP A 6 14.75 -5.67 -35.03
N PRO A 7 16.09 -5.63 -34.90
CA PRO A 7 16.73 -5.40 -33.61
C PRO A 7 16.33 -4.02 -33.06
N ILE A 8 15.94 -3.99 -31.78
CA ILE A 8 15.54 -2.75 -31.10
C ILE A 8 16.75 -1.82 -30.98
N ASP A 9 16.61 -0.58 -31.40
CA ASP A 9 17.59 0.49 -31.12
C ASP A 9 17.46 0.94 -29.66
N HIS A 10 18.30 0.37 -28.80
CA HIS A 10 18.32 0.69 -27.38
C HIS A 10 18.71 2.15 -27.11
N GLU A 11 19.58 2.73 -27.93
CA GLU A 11 20.04 4.11 -27.73
C GLU A 11 18.93 5.12 -28.04
N ALA A 12 18.18 4.90 -29.12
CA ALA A 12 17.00 5.69 -29.42
C ALA A 12 15.92 5.58 -28.32
N LEU A 13 15.73 4.36 -27.78
CA LEU A 13 14.80 4.13 -26.68
C LEU A 13 15.20 4.89 -25.41
N GLU A 14 16.48 4.82 -25.03
CA GLU A 14 17.03 5.55 -23.88
C GLU A 14 16.91 7.06 -24.05
N ARG A 15 17.22 7.61 -25.23
CA ARG A 15 17.03 9.04 -25.53
C ARG A 15 15.57 9.46 -25.37
N ARG A 16 14.63 8.63 -25.84
CA ARG A 16 13.19 8.91 -25.66
C ARG A 16 12.78 8.85 -24.19
N TYR A 17 13.25 7.88 -23.42
CA TYR A 17 12.99 7.80 -21.99
C TYR A 17 13.53 9.00 -21.22
N ALA A 18 14.75 9.45 -21.53
CA ALA A 18 15.33 10.66 -20.93
C ALA A 18 14.48 11.89 -21.26
N ALA A 19 14.14 12.10 -22.54
CA ALA A 19 13.32 13.23 -22.96
C ALA A 19 11.92 13.24 -22.30
N GLU A 20 11.29 12.08 -22.09
CA GLU A 20 9.99 11.98 -21.40
C GLU A 20 10.08 12.14 -19.88
N ARG A 21 11.15 11.64 -19.26
CA ARG A 21 11.45 11.86 -17.83
C ARG A 21 11.64 13.35 -17.56
N ASP A 22 12.47 14.01 -18.36
CA ASP A 22 12.90 15.40 -18.13
C ASP A 22 11.71 16.39 -18.20
N LYS A 23 10.66 16.09 -18.98
CA LYS A 23 9.39 16.85 -18.99
C LYS A 23 8.66 16.87 -17.63
N ARG A 24 8.91 15.88 -16.77
CA ARG A 24 8.18 15.65 -15.51
C ARG A 24 9.06 15.85 -14.28
N LEU A 25 10.36 16.10 -14.47
CA LEU A 25 11.25 16.44 -13.37
C LEU A 25 10.84 17.79 -12.80
N ARG A 26 10.59 17.78 -11.49
CA ARG A 26 10.14 18.94 -10.74
C ARG A 26 11.13 19.26 -9.63
N PRO A 27 11.54 20.53 -9.46
CA PRO A 27 12.52 20.91 -8.45
C PRO A 27 11.99 20.76 -7.01
N ASP A 28 10.67 20.83 -6.84
CA ASP A 28 9.97 20.66 -5.56
C ASP A 28 9.63 19.20 -5.23
N GLY A 29 9.98 18.23 -6.09
CA GLY A 29 9.99 16.81 -5.74
C GLY A 29 8.68 16.31 -5.08
N PRO A 30 8.74 15.64 -3.91
CA PRO A 30 7.55 15.16 -3.21
C PRO A 30 6.71 16.29 -2.58
N ASP A 31 7.28 17.48 -2.36
CA ASP A 31 6.58 18.63 -1.77
C ASP A 31 5.52 19.21 -2.72
N GLN A 32 5.47 18.71 -3.96
CA GLN A 32 4.38 18.99 -4.88
C GLN A 32 3.02 18.44 -4.43
N TYR A 33 3.00 17.46 -3.52
CA TYR A 33 1.79 16.85 -3.00
C TYR A 33 1.39 17.48 -1.67
N VAL A 34 0.09 17.53 -1.42
CA VAL A 34 -0.47 18.01 -0.16
C VAL A 34 -0.99 16.85 0.65
N GLU A 35 -0.73 16.86 1.96
CA GLU A 35 -1.33 15.88 2.86
C GLU A 35 -2.85 16.08 2.91
N PRO A 36 -3.64 15.00 2.98
CA PRO A 36 -5.09 15.06 3.09
C PRO A 36 -5.49 15.50 4.51
N THR A 37 -5.30 16.78 4.81
CA THR A 37 -5.61 17.40 6.12
C THR A 37 -6.66 18.51 5.96
N GLY A 38 -7.18 19.01 7.08
CA GLY A 38 -8.18 20.08 7.09
C GLY A 38 -9.42 19.71 6.28
N ARG A 39 -9.75 20.49 5.24
CA ARG A 39 -10.89 20.20 4.35
C ARG A 39 -10.78 18.87 3.59
N TYR A 40 -9.58 18.29 3.52
CA TYR A 40 -9.28 17.05 2.81
C TYR A 40 -9.16 15.83 3.73
N ALA A 41 -9.33 16.00 5.05
CA ALA A 41 -9.19 14.90 6.01
C ALA A 41 -10.11 13.71 5.70
N HIS A 42 -11.31 13.98 5.19
CA HIS A 42 -12.28 12.94 4.84
C HIS A 42 -11.82 11.98 3.73
N PHE A 43 -10.75 12.29 2.99
CA PHE A 43 -10.21 11.37 1.98
C PHE A 43 -9.46 10.18 2.57
N VAL A 44 -9.11 10.21 3.86
CA VAL A 44 -8.47 9.07 4.55
C VAL A 44 -9.44 8.29 5.44
N ASP A 45 -10.70 8.73 5.53
CA ASP A 45 -11.72 8.02 6.28
C ASP A 45 -12.06 6.69 5.59
N ASP A 46 -12.48 5.71 6.39
CA ASP A 46 -13.00 4.44 5.88
C ASP A 46 -14.40 4.63 5.28
N PRO A 47 -14.57 4.47 3.94
CA PRO A 47 -15.86 4.65 3.32
C PRO A 47 -16.74 3.38 3.37
N TYR A 48 -16.20 2.23 3.83
CA TYR A 48 -16.86 0.93 3.73
C TYR A 48 -17.40 0.44 5.07
N THR A 49 -16.87 0.92 6.19
CA THR A 49 -17.27 0.44 7.52
C THR A 49 -17.41 1.59 8.50
N GLU A 50 -18.57 1.67 9.14
CA GLU A 50 -18.79 2.64 10.21
C GLU A 50 -17.88 2.32 11.42
N PRO A 51 -17.22 3.33 12.03
CA PRO A 51 -16.41 3.12 13.22
C PRO A 51 -17.26 2.59 14.37
N VAL A 52 -16.84 1.45 14.94
CA VAL A 52 -17.46 0.89 16.15
C VAL A 52 -16.65 1.29 17.38
N GLU A 53 -17.27 2.00 18.31
CA GLU A 53 -16.65 2.29 19.60
C GLU A 53 -16.41 1.00 20.39
N ARG A 54 -15.19 0.83 20.88
CA ARG A 54 -14.78 -0.33 21.69
C ARG A 54 -13.72 0.07 22.69
N GLU A 55 -13.69 -0.65 23.82
CA GLU A 55 -12.66 -0.45 24.84
C GLU A 55 -11.24 -0.68 24.28
N PRO A 56 -10.26 0.18 24.62
CA PRO A 56 -8.90 0.02 24.18
C PRO A 56 -8.26 -1.23 24.79
N LYS A 57 -7.50 -1.98 23.98
CA LYS A 57 -6.70 -3.11 24.48
C LYS A 57 -5.38 -2.58 25.02
N ARG A 58 -5.12 -2.79 26.32
CA ARG A 58 -3.90 -2.36 27.03
C ARG A 58 -2.99 -3.51 27.49
N ASN A 59 -3.27 -4.73 27.03
CA ASN A 59 -2.47 -5.90 27.38
C ASN A 59 -1.18 -5.97 26.55
N HIS A 60 -0.17 -6.66 27.08
CA HIS A 60 1.01 -7.05 26.31
C HIS A 60 0.68 -8.22 25.39
N VAL A 61 1.40 -8.30 24.27
CA VAL A 61 1.41 -9.44 23.34
C VAL A 61 2.86 -9.73 22.95
N THR A 62 3.13 -10.98 22.57
CA THR A 62 4.46 -11.41 22.13
C THR A 62 4.83 -10.78 20.79
N VAL A 63 3.88 -10.70 19.85
CA VAL A 63 4.08 -10.02 18.56
C VAL A 63 2.89 -9.13 18.22
N ALA A 64 3.16 -7.86 17.92
CA ALA A 64 2.19 -6.93 17.32
C ALA A 64 2.54 -6.68 15.85
N VAL A 65 1.54 -6.83 14.97
CA VAL A 65 1.65 -6.61 13.53
C VAL A 65 0.76 -5.43 13.15
N ILE A 66 1.35 -4.40 12.51
CA ILE A 66 0.61 -3.24 12.01
C ILE A 66 0.25 -3.50 10.54
N GLY A 67 -1.05 -3.51 10.25
CA GLY A 67 -1.65 -3.88 8.98
C GLY A 67 -2.16 -5.32 8.95
N ALA A 68 -3.40 -5.51 8.51
CA ALA A 68 -4.04 -6.80 8.24
C ALA A 68 -4.32 -7.00 6.75
N GLY A 69 -3.45 -6.46 5.88
CA GLY A 69 -3.35 -6.88 4.49
C GLY A 69 -2.68 -8.25 4.34
N TYR A 70 -2.46 -8.68 3.09
CA TYR A 70 -1.85 -9.99 2.81
C TYR A 70 -0.54 -10.25 3.56
N ALA A 71 0.36 -9.25 3.61
CA ALA A 71 1.63 -9.39 4.33
C ALA A 71 1.40 -9.65 5.83
N GLY A 72 0.54 -8.86 6.49
CA GLY A 72 0.25 -9.02 7.91
C GLY A 72 -0.45 -10.35 8.23
N LEU A 73 -1.41 -10.75 7.40
CA LEU A 73 -2.09 -12.06 7.53
C LEU A 73 -1.12 -13.23 7.33
N ALA A 74 -0.25 -13.16 6.31
CA ALA A 74 0.77 -14.17 6.06
C ALA A 74 1.78 -14.25 7.22
N THR A 75 2.23 -13.10 7.73
CA THR A 75 3.09 -13.03 8.93
C THR A 75 2.40 -13.67 10.13
N GLY A 76 1.13 -13.32 10.40
CA GLY A 76 0.36 -13.92 11.48
C GLY A 76 0.24 -15.43 11.35
N ALA A 77 -0.09 -15.93 10.15
CA ALA A 77 -0.17 -17.37 9.88
C ALA A 77 1.17 -18.08 10.14
N ARG A 78 2.29 -17.51 9.65
CA ARG A 78 3.62 -18.10 9.80
C ARG A 78 4.12 -18.10 11.25
N LEU A 79 3.78 -17.08 12.03
CA LEU A 79 4.09 -17.05 13.45
C LEU A 79 3.33 -18.15 14.20
N ARG A 80 2.04 -18.36 13.88
CA ARG A 80 1.25 -19.47 14.45
C ARG A 80 1.79 -20.83 14.07
N GLU A 81 2.16 -21.04 12.81
CA GLU A 81 2.82 -22.27 12.35
C GLU A 81 4.14 -22.54 13.10
N ALA A 82 4.84 -21.49 13.51
CA ALA A 82 6.06 -21.58 14.32
C ALA A 82 5.80 -21.74 15.84
N GLY A 83 4.55 -21.88 16.27
CA GLY A 83 4.18 -22.07 17.68
C GLY A 83 4.10 -20.78 18.51
N ILE A 84 4.04 -19.62 17.85
CA ILE A 84 3.81 -18.32 18.52
C ILE A 84 2.33 -17.99 18.38
N ASP A 85 1.55 -18.10 19.44
CA ASP A 85 0.10 -17.87 19.39
C ASP A 85 -0.35 -16.52 19.94
N ASP A 86 0.46 -15.88 20.79
CA ASP A 86 0.16 -14.58 21.39
C ASP A 86 0.52 -13.43 20.43
N ILE A 87 -0.27 -13.32 19.37
CA ILE A 87 -0.09 -12.34 18.29
C ILE A 87 -1.31 -11.41 18.23
N ARG A 88 -1.08 -10.14 17.88
CA ARG A 88 -2.14 -9.20 17.52
C ARG A 88 -1.86 -8.49 16.21
N LEU A 89 -2.83 -8.55 15.29
CA LEU A 89 -2.88 -7.72 14.09
C LEU A 89 -3.72 -6.47 14.39
N LEU A 90 -3.24 -5.31 13.98
CA LEU A 90 -3.90 -4.02 14.13
C LEU A 90 -4.12 -3.44 12.72
N GLU A 91 -5.37 -3.21 12.34
CA GLU A 91 -5.74 -2.66 11.03
C GLU A 91 -6.46 -1.32 11.23
N GLY A 92 -6.16 -0.36 10.34
CA GLY A 92 -6.82 0.95 10.34
C GLY A 92 -8.17 0.91 9.64
N GLY A 93 -8.34 0.00 8.66
CA GLY A 93 -9.63 -0.28 8.04
C GLY A 93 -10.56 -1.10 8.92
N GLY A 94 -11.84 -1.08 8.60
CA GLY A 94 -12.88 -1.80 9.34
C GLY A 94 -12.81 -3.33 9.22
N ASP A 95 -12.06 -3.86 8.25
CA ASP A 95 -11.82 -5.29 8.06
C ASP A 95 -10.44 -5.55 7.44
N VAL A 96 -10.06 -6.82 7.32
CA VAL A 96 -8.81 -7.27 6.72
C VAL A 96 -8.78 -7.03 5.20
N GLY A 97 -7.58 -7.01 4.62
CA GLY A 97 -7.38 -6.98 3.17
C GLY A 97 -6.37 -5.94 2.69
N GLY A 98 -6.11 -4.90 3.49
CA GLY A 98 -5.14 -3.85 3.14
C GLY A 98 -5.51 -3.18 1.82
N ALA A 99 -4.61 -3.17 0.83
CA ALA A 99 -4.90 -2.57 -0.48
C ALA A 99 -6.22 -3.06 -1.10
N TRP A 100 -6.58 -4.33 -0.93
CA TRP A 100 -7.82 -4.92 -1.44
C TRP A 100 -9.07 -4.52 -0.65
N TYR A 101 -8.90 -4.15 0.63
CA TYR A 101 -9.97 -3.55 1.42
C TYR A 101 -10.24 -2.12 0.95
N TRP A 102 -9.19 -1.31 0.80
CA TRP A 102 -9.29 0.12 0.52
C TRP A 102 -9.68 0.45 -0.94
N ASN A 103 -9.17 -0.31 -1.92
CA ASN A 103 -9.33 0.02 -3.33
C ASN A 103 -10.42 -0.84 -3.99
N ARG A 104 -11.65 -0.32 -4.03
CA ARG A 104 -12.83 -0.97 -4.64
C ARG A 104 -13.51 -0.08 -5.68
N TYR A 105 -12.72 0.68 -6.43
CA TYR A 105 -13.24 1.48 -7.54
C TYR A 105 -13.83 0.56 -8.64
N PRO A 106 -14.91 0.97 -9.33
CA PRO A 106 -15.51 0.19 -10.41
C PRO A 106 -14.63 0.11 -11.67
#